data_AF-A0A1N7B747-F1
#
_entry.id   AF-A0A1N7B747-F1
#
_cell.length_a   1.000
_cell.length_b   1.000
_cell.length_c   1.000
_cell.angle_alpha   90.00
_cell.angle_beta   90.00
_cell.angle_gamma   90.00
#
_symmetry.space_group_name_H-M   'P 1'
#
loop_
_entity.id
_entity.type
_entity.pdbx_description
1 polymer ?
#
loop_
_entity_poly.entity_id
_entity_poly.type
_entity_poly.pdbx_seq_one_letter_code
_entity_poly.pdbx_strand_id
1 'polypeptide(L)'
;MDADKALPSSVLLERLARDVDALRSTGEDLPQAPQAYVAEWLNQGWLTRRFPAGAPEEEYELSAEALTALRFVTGLLKPRTTATESRLSVVIHQLSRLAEETNTSPEARLAALRAERDRIDRAIEDVERGGVKTLAPDRAIERAREVIALAQELAADFRSVRDEFERLNRGLRQSLMEHEGSRGDVLEQLFAGVDLIGESDAGRTFNAFWRLLTDSEQAATLRESLDEVTGRPFARQLESHERKFLLGLTGALLNEGRGVHDVLQHFARSLKSFVQSREFLEHRRLHGLLKEATQAALGAKDLVRPNEQVGFELMQSSSRIRSVSQWALYDPAQRVSEPVEPDLE
;
A
#
# COMPACT_ATOMS: atom_id res chain seq x y z
N MET A 1 -3.39 10.26 18.88
CA MET A 1 -4.77 10.66 19.17
C MET A 1 -5.15 9.95 20.45
N ASP A 2 -4.81 10.56 21.59
CA ASP A 2 -5.46 10.24 22.85
C ASP A 2 -6.82 10.91 22.78
N ALA A 3 -7.85 10.14 22.44
CA ALA A 3 -9.21 10.64 22.33
C ALA A 3 -9.99 10.10 23.52
N ASP A 4 -10.57 11.03 24.29
CA ASP A 4 -11.50 10.75 25.38
C ASP A 4 -12.45 9.62 25.00
N LYS A 5 -12.44 8.54 25.80
CA LYS A 5 -13.25 7.34 25.54
C LYS A 5 -14.75 7.62 25.58
N ALA A 6 -15.18 8.72 26.20
CA ALA A 6 -16.57 9.14 26.27
C ALA A 6 -16.64 10.68 26.26
N LEU A 7 -17.65 11.23 25.57
CA LEU A 7 -17.90 12.67 25.47
C LEU A 7 -19.25 13.02 26.09
N PRO A 8 -19.33 14.07 26.94
CA PRO A 8 -20.61 14.61 27.40
C PRO A 8 -21.47 15.13 26.23
N SER A 9 -22.79 15.04 26.37
CA SER A 9 -23.78 15.43 25.34
C SER A 9 -23.54 16.85 24.80
N SER A 10 -23.35 17.82 25.69
CA SER A 10 -23.09 19.22 25.32
C SER A 10 -21.84 19.37 24.44
N VAL A 11 -20.75 18.70 24.80
CA VAL A 11 -19.46 18.74 24.08
C VAL A 11 -19.57 18.05 22.72
N LEU A 12 -20.24 16.90 22.65
CA LEU A 12 -20.45 16.17 21.40
C LEU A 12 -21.25 17.03 20.40
N LEU A 13 -22.36 17.62 20.85
CA LEU A 13 -23.23 18.43 20.00
C LEU A 13 -22.55 19.71 19.53
N GLU A 14 -21.77 20.37 20.40
CA GLU A 14 -21.01 21.57 20.02
C GLU A 14 -19.95 21.25 18.95
N ARG A 15 -19.17 20.17 19.15
CA ARG A 15 -18.15 19.74 18.18
C ARG A 15 -18.77 19.34 16.85
N LEU A 16 -19.83 18.54 16.90
CA LEU A 16 -20.54 18.11 15.69
C LEU A 16 -21.15 19.28 14.93
N ALA A 17 -21.75 20.26 15.63
CA ALA A 17 -22.28 21.45 14.99
C ALA A 17 -21.19 22.21 14.21
N ARG A 18 -20.01 22.40 14.83
CA ARG A 18 -18.86 23.04 14.20
C ARG A 18 -18.40 22.28 12.95
N ASP A 19 -18.30 20.96 13.03
CA ASP A 19 -17.81 20.13 11.91
C ASP A 19 -18.82 20.08 10.76
N VAL A 20 -20.13 19.99 11.06
CA VAL A 20 -21.21 20.04 10.07
C VAL A 20 -21.22 21.39 9.35
N ASP A 21 -21.08 22.50 10.08
CA ASP A 21 -21.06 23.83 9.48
C ASP A 21 -19.82 24.04 8.60
N ALA A 22 -18.66 23.49 9.01
CA ALA A 22 -17.45 23.49 8.18
C ALA A 22 -17.65 22.72 6.87
N LEU A 23 -18.24 21.52 6.92
CA LEU A 23 -18.51 20.70 5.73
C LEU A 23 -19.55 21.34 4.79
N ARG A 24 -20.60 21.96 5.35
CA ARG A 24 -21.56 22.75 4.56
C ARG A 24 -20.89 23.91 3.84
N SER A 25 -19.92 24.57 4.49
CA SER A 25 -19.18 25.68 3.87
C SER A 25 -18.31 25.23 2.68
N THR A 26 -17.94 23.94 2.61
CA THR A 26 -17.23 23.35 1.48
C THR A 26 -18.15 22.80 0.37
N GLY A 27 -19.47 22.94 0.53
CA GLY A 27 -20.47 22.53 -0.46
C GLY A 27 -21.07 21.15 -0.26
N GLU A 28 -20.83 20.49 0.89
CA GLU A 28 -21.43 19.20 1.21
C GLU A 28 -22.89 19.35 1.66
N ASP A 29 -23.77 18.47 1.16
CA ASP A 29 -25.19 18.47 1.51
C ASP A 29 -25.43 17.66 2.79
N LEU A 30 -25.48 18.36 3.92
CA LEU A 30 -25.78 17.81 5.24
C LEU A 30 -27.06 18.47 5.78
N PRO A 31 -28.26 17.97 5.41
CA PRO A 31 -29.53 18.66 5.67
C PRO A 31 -30.03 18.55 7.11
N GLN A 32 -29.50 17.62 7.91
CA GLN A 32 -30.03 17.34 9.25
C GLN A 32 -29.36 18.23 10.32
N ALA A 33 -30.05 18.44 11.44
CA ALA A 33 -29.46 19.11 12.60
C ALA A 33 -28.47 18.15 13.32
N PRO A 34 -27.43 18.67 14.01
CA PRO A 34 -26.48 17.84 14.76
C PRO A 34 -27.13 16.83 15.71
N GLN A 35 -28.22 17.23 16.38
CA GLN A 35 -28.99 16.35 17.27
C GLN A 35 -29.63 15.17 16.52
N ALA A 36 -30.10 15.40 15.29
CA ALA A 36 -30.72 14.37 14.47
C ALA A 36 -29.68 13.37 13.95
N TYR A 37 -28.46 13.82 13.62
CA TYR A 37 -27.35 12.92 13.28
C TYR A 37 -26.95 12.02 14.46
N VAL A 38 -26.84 12.58 15.67
CA VAL A 38 -26.54 11.78 16.87
C VAL A 38 -27.64 10.75 17.14
N ALA A 39 -28.91 11.14 17.01
CA ALA A 39 -30.04 10.21 17.17
C ALA A 39 -30.00 9.07 16.13
N GLU A 40 -29.69 9.38 14.88
CA GLU A 40 -29.56 8.39 13.82
C GLU A 40 -28.40 7.43 14.09
N TRP A 41 -27.23 7.95 14.49
CA TRP A 41 -26.07 7.11 14.81
C TRP A 41 -26.29 6.21 16.04
N LEU A 42 -27.10 6.64 17.01
CA LEU A 42 -27.56 5.76 18.10
C LEU A 42 -28.46 4.65 17.58
N ASN A 43 -29.44 4.98 16.73
CA ASN A 43 -30.37 3.99 16.16
C ASN A 43 -29.65 2.96 15.27
N GLN A 44 -28.62 3.39 14.55
CA GLN A 44 -27.80 2.53 13.71
C GLN A 44 -26.75 1.73 14.51
N GLY A 45 -26.56 2.02 15.81
CA GLY A 45 -25.61 1.32 16.68
C GLY A 45 -24.15 1.77 16.53
N TRP A 46 -23.91 2.96 15.97
CA TRP A 46 -22.58 3.54 15.79
C TRP A 46 -22.10 4.25 17.07
N LEU A 47 -23.05 4.77 17.84
CA LEU A 47 -22.83 5.36 19.16
C LEU A 47 -23.50 4.52 20.24
N THR A 48 -22.90 4.51 21.42
CA THR A 48 -23.53 4.02 22.65
C THR A 48 -23.68 5.18 23.64
N ARG A 49 -24.83 5.19 24.33
CA ARG A 49 -25.19 6.22 25.29
C ARG A 49 -25.14 5.66 26.70
N ARG A 50 -24.47 6.35 27.61
CA ARG A 50 -24.36 5.97 29.02
C ARG A 50 -24.73 7.15 29.92
N PHE A 51 -25.31 6.83 31.07
CA PHE A 51 -25.56 7.81 32.13
C PHE A 51 -24.87 7.32 33.41
N PRO A 52 -23.57 7.60 33.58
CA PRO A 52 -22.82 7.18 34.75
C PRO A 52 -23.42 7.77 36.03
N ALA A 53 -23.38 7.01 37.13
CA ALA A 53 -23.89 7.47 38.41
C ALA A 53 -23.11 8.71 38.90
N GLY A 54 -23.80 9.85 39.03
CA GLY A 54 -23.20 11.13 39.43
C GLY A 54 -22.77 12.03 38.26
N ALA A 55 -22.97 11.60 37.01
CA ALA A 55 -22.70 12.45 35.85
C ALA A 55 -23.76 13.56 35.71
N PRO A 56 -23.37 14.79 35.34
CA PRO A 56 -24.30 15.91 35.14
C PRO A 56 -25.11 15.78 33.85
N GLU A 57 -24.64 15.01 32.87
CA GLU A 57 -25.30 14.79 31.58
C GLU A 57 -24.99 13.40 31.00
N GLU A 58 -25.71 13.03 29.93
CA GLU A 58 -25.48 11.79 29.19
C GLU A 58 -24.14 11.83 28.46
N GLU A 59 -23.39 10.73 28.54
CA GLU A 59 -22.12 10.54 27.84
C GLU A 59 -22.31 9.61 26.63
N TYR A 60 -21.60 9.94 25.56
CA TYR A 60 -21.61 9.22 24.30
C TYR A 60 -20.23 8.68 23.98
N GLU A 61 -20.18 7.42 23.59
CA GLU A 61 -18.96 6.75 23.14
C GLU A 61 -19.22 6.04 21.81
N LEU A 62 -18.16 5.79 21.04
CA LEU A 62 -18.24 4.97 19.84
C LEU A 62 -18.47 3.50 20.22
N SER A 63 -19.32 2.79 19.48
CA SER A 63 -19.41 1.34 19.61
C SER A 63 -18.11 0.66 19.18
N ALA A 64 -17.90 -0.60 19.62
CA ALA A 64 -16.71 -1.35 19.27
C ALA A 64 -16.60 -1.60 17.76
N GLU A 65 -17.75 -1.81 17.12
CA GLU A 65 -17.93 -1.97 15.69
C GLU A 65 -17.60 -0.68 14.95
N ALA A 66 -18.13 0.46 15.40
CA ALA A 66 -17.83 1.77 14.82
C ALA A 66 -16.35 2.14 14.94
N LEU A 67 -15.74 1.88 16.10
CA LEU A 67 -14.31 2.10 16.31
C LEU A 67 -13.46 1.22 15.36
N THR A 68 -13.90 -0.01 15.10
CA THR A 68 -13.22 -0.92 14.16
C THR A 68 -13.35 -0.44 12.72
N ALA A 69 -14.55 -0.03 12.30
CA ALA A 69 -14.78 0.56 10.97
C ALA A 69 -13.97 1.85 10.77
N LEU A 70 -13.94 2.73 11.79
CA LEU A 70 -13.22 3.99 11.71
C LEU A 70 -11.70 3.77 11.63
N ARG A 71 -11.15 2.81 12.39
CA ARG A 71 -9.74 2.39 12.25
C ARG A 71 -9.43 1.85 10.87
N PHE A 72 -10.31 1.03 10.31
CA PHE A 72 -10.16 0.48 8.95
C PHE A 72 -10.12 1.60 7.90
N VAL A 73 -11.11 2.50 7.88
CA VAL A 73 -11.17 3.62 6.93
C VAL A 73 -9.99 4.59 7.12
N THR A 74 -9.61 4.89 8.36
CA THR A 74 -8.45 5.74 8.64
C THR A 74 -7.15 5.10 8.17
N GLY A 75 -7.05 3.77 8.26
CA GLY A 75 -5.94 2.99 7.70
C GLY A 75 -5.86 3.09 6.18
N LEU A 76 -7.00 3.10 5.48
CA LEU A 76 -7.05 3.31 4.02
C LEU A 76 -6.62 4.74 3.62
N LEU A 77 -6.97 5.76 4.42
CA LEU A 77 -6.69 7.17 4.12
C LEU A 77 -5.26 7.61 4.41
N LYS A 78 -4.54 6.91 5.30
CA LYS A 78 -3.12 7.19 5.61
C LYS A 78 -2.30 5.90 5.57
N PRO A 79 -1.91 5.41 4.37
CA PRO A 79 -1.00 4.26 4.23
C PRO A 79 0.33 4.58 4.93
N ARG A 80 0.64 3.87 6.01
CA ARG A 80 1.91 4.03 6.72
C ARG A 80 2.98 3.19 6.02
N THR A 81 3.68 3.80 5.06
CA THR A 81 4.72 3.15 4.23
C THR A 81 6.04 2.86 4.97
N THR A 82 6.28 3.46 6.14
CA THR A 82 7.55 3.35 6.90
C THR A 82 7.68 2.09 7.76
N ALA A 83 6.73 1.15 7.72
CA ALA A 83 6.59 0.10 8.74
C ALA A 83 6.93 -1.33 8.29
N THR A 84 7.20 -1.59 7.01
CA THR A 84 7.29 -2.95 6.47
C THR A 84 8.52 -3.74 6.97
N GLU A 85 9.68 -3.11 7.12
CA GLU A 85 10.90 -3.76 7.64
C GLU A 85 10.76 -4.12 9.13
N SER A 86 10.34 -3.17 9.96
CA SER A 86 10.13 -3.38 11.39
C SER A 86 9.07 -4.45 11.65
N ARG A 87 7.99 -4.48 10.85
CA ARG A 87 6.93 -5.48 10.97
C ARG A 87 7.40 -6.89 10.61
N LEU A 88 8.16 -7.08 9.52
CA LEU A 88 8.69 -8.42 9.21
C LEU A 88 9.66 -8.90 10.29
N SER A 89 10.53 -8.02 10.79
CA SER A 89 11.42 -8.35 11.90
C SER A 89 10.64 -8.78 13.14
N VAL A 90 9.54 -8.09 13.47
CA VAL A 90 8.62 -8.48 14.55
C VAL A 90 7.96 -9.83 14.27
N VAL A 91 7.48 -10.09 13.05
CA VAL A 91 6.87 -11.37 12.67
C VAL A 91 7.86 -12.53 12.79
N ILE A 92 9.08 -12.36 12.27
CA ILE A 92 10.17 -13.36 12.40
C ILE A 92 10.45 -13.61 13.89
N HIS A 93 10.63 -12.55 14.68
CA HIS A 93 10.92 -12.67 16.10
C HIS A 93 9.78 -13.33 16.90
N GLN A 94 8.52 -12.98 16.61
CA GLN A 94 7.35 -13.57 17.26
C GLN A 94 7.15 -15.03 16.86
N LEU A 95 7.40 -15.39 15.60
CA LEU A 95 7.36 -16.78 15.14
C LEU A 95 8.46 -17.62 15.79
N SER A 96 9.69 -17.11 15.84
CA SER A 96 10.80 -17.82 16.51
C SER A 96 10.56 -17.96 18.02
N ARG A 97 10.03 -16.94 18.70
CA ARG A 97 9.62 -17.09 20.11
C ARG A 97 8.47 -18.08 20.28
N LEU A 98 7.45 -18.04 19.43
CA LEU A 98 6.34 -19.00 19.49
C LEU A 98 6.85 -20.43 19.24
N ALA A 99 7.81 -20.59 18.34
CA ALA A 99 8.55 -21.83 18.11
C ALA A 99 9.31 -22.26 19.39
N GLU A 100 10.07 -21.40 20.04
CA GLU A 100 10.75 -21.76 21.30
C GLU A 100 9.78 -22.13 22.44
N GLU A 101 8.70 -21.38 22.58
CA GLU A 101 7.75 -21.45 23.71
C GLU A 101 6.78 -22.62 23.63
N THR A 102 6.54 -23.19 22.44
CA THR A 102 5.64 -24.34 22.26
C THR A 102 6.35 -25.66 21.87
N ASN A 103 7.67 -25.76 22.07
CA ASN A 103 8.51 -26.94 21.76
C ASN A 103 8.49 -28.00 22.89
N THR A 104 8.29 -29.27 22.53
CA THR A 104 8.18 -30.44 23.43
C THR A 104 9.08 -31.64 23.07
N SER A 105 10.08 -31.53 22.18
CA SER A 105 10.92 -32.67 21.70
C SER A 105 12.39 -32.60 22.17
N PRO A 106 13.02 -33.66 22.73
CA PRO A 106 14.37 -33.59 23.31
C PRO A 106 15.59 -33.59 22.36
N GLU A 107 15.61 -34.36 21.26
CA GLU A 107 16.83 -34.47 20.42
C GLU A 107 17.04 -33.29 19.46
N ALA A 108 15.97 -32.79 18.83
CA ALA A 108 16.02 -31.56 18.02
C ALA A 108 16.32 -30.34 18.91
N ARG A 109 15.83 -30.39 20.15
CA ARG A 109 16.18 -29.45 21.21
C ARG A 109 17.66 -29.56 21.57
N LEU A 110 18.33 -30.71 21.62
CA LEU A 110 19.75 -30.77 22.03
C LEU A 110 20.74 -30.07 21.08
N ALA A 111 20.50 -30.13 19.76
CA ALA A 111 21.35 -29.47 18.76
C ALA A 111 21.11 -27.95 18.73
N ALA A 112 19.83 -27.54 18.73
CA ALA A 112 19.45 -26.15 18.92
C ALA A 112 19.96 -25.63 20.27
N LEU A 113 19.81 -26.39 21.37
CA LEU A 113 20.28 -26.09 22.73
C LEU A 113 21.78 -25.90 22.84
N ARG A 114 22.61 -26.41 21.91
CA ARG A 114 24.06 -26.16 21.96
C ARG A 114 24.43 -24.82 21.33
N ALA A 115 23.85 -24.50 20.18
CA ALA A 115 23.99 -23.17 19.56
C ALA A 115 23.31 -22.10 20.41
N GLU A 116 22.18 -22.47 20.98
CA GLU A 116 21.39 -21.67 21.89
C GLU A 116 22.04 -21.60 23.27
N ARG A 117 22.77 -22.61 23.79
CA ARG A 117 23.58 -22.49 25.02
C ARG A 117 24.59 -21.38 24.90
N ASP A 118 25.28 -21.27 23.76
CA ASP A 118 26.29 -20.23 23.58
C ASP A 118 25.66 -18.81 23.42
N ARG A 119 24.35 -18.74 23.13
CA ARG A 119 23.51 -17.51 23.16
C ARG A 119 22.90 -17.27 24.54
N ILE A 120 22.47 -18.34 25.20
CA ILE A 120 21.82 -18.38 26.50
C ILE A 120 22.83 -18.16 27.61
N ASP A 121 24.09 -18.55 27.52
CA ASP A 121 25.10 -18.23 28.54
C ASP A 121 25.27 -16.70 28.67
N ARG A 122 25.15 -15.98 27.54
CA ARG A 122 25.10 -14.50 27.50
C ARG A 122 23.76 -13.94 28.00
N ALA A 123 22.67 -14.69 27.89
CA ALA A 123 21.35 -14.30 28.39
C ALA A 123 21.07 -14.80 29.82
N ILE A 124 21.82 -15.78 30.35
CA ILE A 124 21.76 -16.35 31.70
C ILE A 124 22.27 -15.30 32.68
N GLU A 125 23.33 -14.56 32.33
CA GLU A 125 23.75 -13.36 33.06
C GLU A 125 22.61 -12.31 33.19
N ASP A 126 21.67 -12.30 32.23
CA ASP A 126 20.48 -11.44 32.25
C ASP A 126 19.25 -12.07 32.92
N VAL A 127 19.10 -13.40 32.87
CA VAL A 127 17.94 -14.16 33.35
C VAL A 127 18.13 -14.74 34.75
N GLU A 128 19.34 -14.83 35.30
CA GLU A 128 19.60 -15.13 36.73
C GLU A 128 18.89 -14.14 37.68
N ARG A 129 18.39 -13.03 37.14
CA ARG A 129 17.47 -12.10 37.80
C ARG A 129 15.98 -12.52 37.79
N GLY A 130 15.52 -13.62 37.14
CA GLY A 130 14.07 -13.96 37.12
C GLY A 130 13.39 -15.17 36.42
N GLY A 131 14.03 -16.09 35.66
CA GLY A 131 13.42 -17.38 35.18
C GLY A 131 12.31 -17.39 34.07
N VAL A 132 12.03 -18.54 33.41
CA VAL A 132 11.21 -18.68 32.15
C VAL A 132 9.89 -19.49 32.31
N LYS A 133 8.77 -19.04 31.69
CA LYS A 133 7.41 -19.65 31.68
C LYS A 133 7.00 -20.14 30.27
N THR A 134 6.35 -21.30 30.14
CA THR A 134 5.76 -21.80 28.88
C THR A 134 4.35 -21.27 28.65
N LEU A 135 3.91 -21.18 27.38
CA LEU A 135 2.61 -20.65 27.00
C LEU A 135 1.51 -21.73 26.99
N ALA A 136 0.30 -21.41 27.48
CA ALA A 136 -0.86 -22.29 27.39
C ALA A 136 -1.40 -22.40 25.93
N PRO A 137 -2.02 -23.52 25.54
CA PRO A 137 -2.50 -23.74 24.16
C PRO A 137 -3.42 -22.64 23.61
N ASP A 138 -4.36 -22.13 24.41
CA ASP A 138 -5.29 -21.08 23.98
C ASP A 138 -4.56 -19.76 23.69
N ARG A 139 -3.52 -19.45 24.49
CA ARG A 139 -2.66 -18.29 24.29
C ARG A 139 -1.77 -18.47 23.05
N ALA A 140 -1.36 -19.70 22.73
CA ALA A 140 -0.59 -19.99 21.52
C ALA A 140 -1.44 -19.77 20.25
N ILE A 141 -2.74 -20.09 20.28
CA ILE A 141 -3.67 -19.82 19.18
C ILE A 141 -3.87 -18.31 18.99
N GLU A 142 -4.09 -17.57 20.08
CA GLU A 142 -4.21 -16.12 20.04
C GLU A 142 -2.96 -15.46 19.44
N ARG A 143 -1.77 -15.91 19.86
CA ARG A 143 -0.49 -15.45 19.31
C ARG A 143 -0.31 -15.82 17.83
N ALA A 144 -0.70 -17.03 17.44
CA ALA A 144 -0.64 -17.44 16.03
C ALA A 144 -1.56 -16.57 15.15
N ARG A 145 -2.74 -16.20 15.64
CA ARG A 145 -3.66 -15.29 14.94
C ARG A 145 -3.13 -13.87 14.83
N GLU A 146 -2.51 -13.34 15.88
CA GLU A 146 -1.82 -12.05 15.83
C GLU A 146 -0.72 -12.07 14.75
N VAL A 147 0.09 -13.12 14.69
CA VAL A 147 1.14 -13.28 13.66
C VAL A 147 0.55 -13.35 12.26
N ILE A 148 -0.55 -14.08 12.07
CA ILE A 148 -1.25 -14.15 10.78
C ILE A 148 -1.75 -12.77 10.35
N ALA A 149 -2.37 -12.01 11.26
CA ALA A 149 -2.86 -10.66 10.96
C ALA A 149 -1.71 -9.74 10.55
N LEU A 150 -0.59 -9.73 11.29
CA LEU A 150 0.60 -8.95 10.95
C LEU A 150 1.17 -9.31 9.58
N ALA A 151 1.21 -10.60 9.26
CA ALA A 151 1.68 -11.08 7.97
C ALA A 151 0.75 -10.70 6.80
N GLN A 152 -0.58 -10.68 7.02
CA GLN A 152 -1.55 -10.23 6.02
C GLN A 152 -1.47 -8.72 5.77
N GLU A 153 -1.30 -7.92 6.84
CA GLU A 153 -1.05 -6.48 6.72
C GLU A 153 0.22 -6.21 5.93
N LEU A 154 1.30 -6.93 6.24
CA LEU A 154 2.56 -6.85 5.50
C LEU A 154 2.38 -7.17 4.00
N ALA A 155 1.56 -8.17 3.67
CA ALA A 155 1.24 -8.49 2.28
C ALA A 155 0.50 -7.35 1.57
N ALA A 156 -0.42 -6.67 2.28
CA ALA A 156 -1.13 -5.50 1.75
C ALA A 156 -0.20 -4.29 1.56
N ASP A 157 0.78 -4.11 2.44
CA ASP A 157 1.76 -3.02 2.33
C ASP A 157 2.55 -3.09 1.01
N PHE A 158 2.89 -4.28 0.50
CA PHE A 158 3.57 -4.40 -0.81
C PHE A 158 2.76 -3.84 -1.98
N ARG A 159 1.44 -4.04 -1.95
CA ARG A 159 0.56 -3.48 -2.98
C ARG A 159 0.59 -1.96 -2.92
N SER A 160 0.59 -1.39 -1.71
CA SER A 160 0.72 0.07 -1.53
C SER A 160 2.07 0.60 -2.03
N VAL A 161 3.18 -0.11 -1.76
CA VAL A 161 4.51 0.26 -2.28
C VAL A 161 4.54 0.21 -3.81
N ARG A 162 3.93 -0.81 -4.42
CA ARG A 162 3.79 -0.91 -5.88
C ARG A 162 3.02 0.28 -6.45
N ASP A 163 1.87 0.61 -5.86
CA ASP A 163 1.03 1.72 -6.32
C ASP A 163 1.76 3.07 -6.19
N GLU A 164 2.59 3.23 -5.15
CA GLU A 164 3.48 4.39 -4.98
C GLU A 164 4.52 4.48 -6.11
N PHE A 165 5.18 3.36 -6.45
CA PHE A 165 6.12 3.32 -7.58
C PHE A 165 5.45 3.63 -8.91
N GLU A 166 4.23 3.12 -9.14
CA GLU A 166 3.47 3.47 -10.34
C GLU A 166 3.12 4.95 -10.41
N ARG A 167 2.79 5.57 -9.27
CA ARG A 167 2.53 7.01 -9.18
C ARG A 167 3.79 7.83 -9.47
N LEU A 168 4.92 7.44 -8.88
CA LEU A 168 6.23 8.04 -9.15
C LEU A 168 6.62 7.94 -10.62
N ASN A 169 6.41 6.79 -11.26
CA ASN A 169 6.65 6.62 -12.69
C ASN A 169 5.80 7.59 -13.54
N ARG A 170 4.51 7.72 -13.23
CA ARG A 170 3.63 8.69 -13.94
C ARG A 170 4.11 10.13 -13.74
N GLY A 171 4.45 10.51 -12.51
CA GLY A 171 4.96 11.85 -12.19
C GLY A 171 6.29 12.16 -12.90
N LEU A 172 7.22 11.20 -12.94
CA LEU A 172 8.48 11.36 -13.63
C LEU A 172 8.28 11.55 -15.14
N ARG A 173 7.40 10.75 -15.77
CA ARG A 173 7.06 10.92 -17.19
C ARG A 173 6.47 12.29 -17.47
N GLN A 174 5.58 12.79 -16.62
CA GLN A 174 5.02 14.13 -16.75
C GLN A 174 6.12 15.20 -16.65
N SER A 175 6.98 15.12 -15.64
CA SER A 175 8.11 16.05 -15.48
C SER A 175 9.02 16.08 -16.71
N LEU A 176 9.29 14.92 -17.31
CA LEU A 176 10.12 14.83 -18.52
C LEU A 176 9.43 15.44 -19.75
N MET A 177 8.09 15.39 -19.82
CA MET A 177 7.32 16.03 -20.87
C MET A 177 7.30 17.56 -20.72
N GLU A 178 7.27 18.05 -19.49
CA GLU A 178 7.25 19.49 -19.17
C GLU A 178 8.64 20.14 -19.26
N HIS A 179 9.72 19.35 -19.26
CA HIS A 179 11.07 19.88 -19.25
C HIS A 179 11.53 20.41 -20.63
N GLU A 180 11.94 21.68 -20.67
CA GLU A 180 12.40 22.37 -21.88
C GLU A 180 13.91 22.13 -22.20
N GLY A 181 14.60 21.37 -21.35
CA GLY A 181 16.04 21.09 -21.46
C GLY A 181 16.45 20.21 -22.65
N SER A 182 17.77 20.04 -22.80
CA SER A 182 18.39 19.16 -23.79
C SER A 182 18.18 17.69 -23.45
N ARG A 183 18.42 16.79 -24.41
CA ARG A 183 18.37 15.33 -24.18
C ARG A 183 19.27 14.89 -23.01
N GLY A 184 20.39 15.58 -22.80
CA GLY A 184 21.30 15.31 -21.68
C GLY A 184 20.67 15.64 -20.32
N ASP A 185 20.02 16.79 -20.22
CA ASP A 185 19.37 17.25 -18.98
C ASP A 185 18.19 16.34 -18.58
N VAL A 186 17.45 15.86 -19.58
CA VAL A 186 16.37 14.87 -19.42
C VAL A 186 16.92 13.53 -18.91
N LEU A 187 18.06 13.08 -19.44
CA LEU A 187 18.74 11.86 -18.97
C LEU A 187 19.27 12.01 -17.55
N GLU A 188 19.82 13.17 -17.20
CA GLU A 188 20.34 13.45 -15.86
C GLU A 188 19.21 13.51 -14.81
N GLN A 189 18.11 14.21 -15.11
CA GLN A 189 16.90 14.18 -14.26
C GLN A 189 16.29 12.79 -14.13
N LEU A 190 16.39 11.98 -15.18
CA LEU A 190 15.94 10.59 -15.18
C LEU A 190 16.72 9.72 -14.21
N PHE A 191 18.06 9.75 -14.30
CA PHE A 191 18.91 8.99 -13.39
C PHE A 191 18.74 9.49 -11.96
N ALA A 192 18.72 10.81 -11.75
CA ALA A 192 18.43 11.40 -10.45
C ALA A 192 17.05 10.96 -9.91
N GLY A 193 16.02 10.85 -10.76
CA GLY A 193 14.69 10.39 -10.37
C GLY A 193 14.61 8.90 -10.05
N VAL A 194 15.34 8.04 -10.77
CA VAL A 194 15.45 6.60 -10.48
C VAL A 194 16.16 6.38 -9.14
N ASP A 195 17.23 7.13 -8.88
CA ASP A 195 17.94 7.10 -7.61
C ASP A 195 17.04 7.63 -6.47
N LEU A 196 16.29 8.72 -6.69
CA LEU A 196 15.30 9.25 -5.74
C LEU A 196 14.20 8.23 -5.38
N ILE A 197 13.83 7.37 -6.33
CA ILE A 197 12.84 6.30 -6.12
C ILE A 197 13.42 5.20 -5.22
N GLY A 198 14.66 4.76 -5.48
CA GLY A 198 15.35 3.79 -4.63
C GLY A 198 15.64 4.33 -3.24
N GLU A 199 15.95 5.62 -3.15
CA GLU A 199 16.20 6.36 -1.91
C GLU A 199 14.92 6.84 -1.22
N SER A 200 13.75 6.72 -1.84
CA SER A 200 12.48 7.08 -1.20
C SER A 200 12.26 6.24 0.06
N ASP A 201 11.49 6.75 1.02
CA ASP A 201 11.16 5.99 2.23
C ASP A 201 10.57 4.61 1.90
N ALA A 202 9.66 4.54 0.92
CA ALA A 202 9.08 3.28 0.46
C ALA A 202 10.12 2.36 -0.20
N GLY A 203 11.03 2.90 -1.01
CA GLY A 203 12.10 2.14 -1.68
C GLY A 203 13.14 1.61 -0.71
N ARG A 204 13.58 2.42 0.25
CA ARG A 204 14.53 1.98 1.29
C ARG A 204 13.94 0.88 2.16
N THR A 205 12.71 1.06 2.65
CA THR A 205 12.07 0.04 3.48
C THR A 205 11.80 -1.25 2.69
N PHE A 206 11.38 -1.16 1.42
CA PHE A 206 11.25 -2.33 0.55
C PHE A 206 12.58 -3.05 0.32
N ASN A 207 13.66 -2.33 0.00
CA ASN A 207 14.97 -2.93 -0.26
C ASN A 207 15.55 -3.61 0.98
N ALA A 208 15.43 -2.98 2.16
CA ALA A 208 15.88 -3.57 3.41
C ALA A 208 15.08 -4.84 3.76
N PHE A 209 13.77 -4.81 3.55
CA PHE A 209 12.89 -5.97 3.68
C PHE A 209 13.25 -7.09 2.69
N TRP A 210 13.45 -6.75 1.41
CA TRP A 210 13.75 -7.74 0.37
C TRP A 210 15.08 -8.42 0.66
N ARG A 211 16.07 -7.66 1.13
CA ARG A 211 17.33 -8.18 1.65
C ARG A 211 17.09 -9.17 2.80
N LEU A 212 16.22 -8.84 3.76
CA LEU A 212 15.91 -9.74 4.89
C LEU A 212 15.24 -11.05 4.44
N LEU A 213 14.35 -11.01 3.43
CA LEU A 213 13.73 -12.22 2.87
C LEU A 213 14.66 -13.06 2.00
N THR A 214 15.63 -12.43 1.35
CA THR A 214 16.57 -13.09 0.43
C THR A 214 17.86 -13.53 1.11
N ASP A 215 18.09 -13.04 2.33
CA ASP A 215 19.12 -13.53 3.21
C ASP A 215 18.87 -15.00 3.54
N SER A 216 19.84 -15.85 3.22
CA SER A 216 19.70 -17.31 3.37
C SER A 216 19.54 -17.76 4.82
N GLU A 217 20.14 -17.05 5.77
CA GLU A 217 20.09 -17.40 7.20
C GLU A 217 18.73 -17.04 7.79
N GLN A 218 18.24 -15.83 7.47
CA GLN A 218 16.96 -15.34 7.98
C GLN A 218 15.77 -16.07 7.33
N ALA A 219 15.86 -16.37 6.03
CA ALA A 219 14.86 -17.17 5.34
C ALA A 219 14.80 -18.61 5.88
N ALA A 220 15.94 -19.21 6.20
CA ALA A 220 16.00 -20.53 6.83
C ALA A 220 15.36 -20.52 8.22
N THR A 221 15.72 -19.53 9.05
CA THR A 221 15.16 -19.36 10.41
C THR A 221 13.64 -19.19 10.40
N LEU A 222 13.12 -18.36 9.49
CA LEU A 222 11.68 -18.17 9.32
C LEU A 222 10.99 -19.48 8.90
N ARG A 223 11.60 -20.22 7.96
CA ARG A 223 11.05 -21.48 7.47
C ARG A 223 11.02 -22.56 8.55
N GLU A 224 12.10 -22.73 9.30
CA GLU A 224 12.18 -23.66 10.42
C GLU A 224 11.15 -23.31 11.50
N SER A 225 11.03 -22.02 11.86
CA SER A 225 10.05 -21.56 12.85
C SER A 225 8.61 -21.86 12.40
N LEU A 226 8.30 -21.66 11.11
CA LEU A 226 6.98 -21.96 10.54
C LEU A 226 6.69 -23.46 10.51
N ASP A 227 7.66 -24.28 10.10
CA ASP A 227 7.52 -25.75 10.10
C ASP A 227 7.29 -26.28 11.52
N GLU A 228 8.00 -25.72 12.50
CA GLU A 228 7.84 -26.09 13.91
C GLU A 228 6.47 -25.68 14.47
N VAL A 229 6.03 -24.45 14.19
CA VAL A 229 4.72 -23.92 14.62
C VAL A 229 3.57 -24.70 13.98
N THR A 230 3.64 -24.96 12.67
CA THR A 230 2.56 -25.64 11.92
C THR A 230 2.51 -27.15 12.17
N GLY A 231 3.60 -27.75 12.64
CA GLY A 231 3.70 -29.15 13.06
C GLY A 231 3.06 -29.45 14.43
N ARG A 232 2.74 -28.43 15.22
CA ARG A 232 2.27 -28.60 16.61
C ARG A 232 0.81 -29.00 16.75
N PRO A 233 0.43 -29.63 17.88
CA PRO A 233 -0.96 -30.02 18.14
C PRO A 233 -1.94 -28.84 18.11
N PHE A 234 -1.55 -27.67 18.64
CA PHE A 234 -2.43 -26.48 18.65
C PHE A 234 -2.72 -25.97 17.23
N ALA A 235 -1.80 -26.16 16.27
CA ALA A 235 -2.01 -25.75 14.89
C ALA A 235 -3.15 -26.51 14.19
N ARG A 236 -3.59 -27.64 14.76
CA ARG A 236 -4.80 -28.37 14.30
C ARG A 236 -6.10 -27.70 14.76
N GLN A 237 -6.03 -26.81 15.76
CA GLN A 237 -7.16 -26.02 16.26
C GLN A 237 -7.33 -24.69 15.51
N LEU A 238 -6.34 -24.31 14.70
CA LEU A 238 -6.48 -23.20 13.74
C LEU A 238 -7.45 -23.58 12.62
N GLU A 239 -8.10 -22.57 12.06
CA GLU A 239 -8.98 -22.75 10.91
C GLU A 239 -8.18 -23.21 9.68
N SER A 240 -8.86 -23.87 8.73
CA SER A 240 -8.21 -24.41 7.53
C SER A 240 -7.50 -23.32 6.71
N HIS A 241 -8.06 -22.12 6.66
CA HIS A 241 -7.51 -20.99 5.92
C HIS A 241 -6.28 -20.38 6.63
N GLU A 242 -6.33 -20.22 7.95
CA GLU A 242 -5.23 -19.76 8.81
C GLU A 242 -4.01 -20.69 8.67
N ARG A 243 -4.24 -22.00 8.75
CA ARG A 243 -3.20 -23.01 8.63
C ARG A 243 -2.55 -23.03 7.24
N LYS A 244 -3.36 -22.92 6.17
CA LYS A 244 -2.87 -22.82 4.78
C LYS A 244 -2.04 -21.55 4.58
N PHE A 245 -2.47 -20.44 5.16
CA PHE A 245 -1.75 -19.18 5.06
C PHE A 245 -0.37 -19.26 5.73
N LEU A 246 -0.27 -19.83 6.94
CA LEU A 246 1.02 -20.04 7.61
C LEU A 246 1.97 -20.93 6.80
N LEU A 247 1.48 -22.04 6.26
CA LEU A 247 2.27 -22.94 5.40
C LEU A 247 2.74 -22.26 4.11
N GLY A 248 1.92 -21.35 3.57
CA GLY A 248 2.21 -20.58 2.36
C GLY A 248 2.93 -19.26 2.59
N LEU A 249 3.20 -18.87 3.85
CA LEU A 249 3.57 -17.50 4.19
C LEU A 249 4.84 -17.04 3.48
N THR A 250 5.92 -17.81 3.56
CA THR A 250 7.19 -17.49 2.90
C THR A 250 7.02 -17.36 1.39
N GLY A 251 6.25 -18.27 0.78
CA GLY A 251 5.96 -18.23 -0.65
C GLY A 251 5.14 -17.01 -1.05
N ALA A 252 4.14 -16.66 -0.26
CA ALA A 252 3.32 -15.48 -0.47
C ALA A 252 4.14 -14.18 -0.39
N LEU A 253 4.98 -14.04 0.65
CA LEU A 253 5.85 -12.87 0.82
C LEU A 253 6.90 -12.75 -0.30
N LEU A 254 7.51 -13.87 -0.73
CA LEU A 254 8.44 -13.87 -1.86
C LEU A 254 7.74 -13.53 -3.18
N ASN A 255 6.51 -13.96 -3.39
CA ASN A 255 5.75 -13.66 -4.59
C ASN A 255 5.35 -12.18 -4.66
N GLU A 256 4.86 -11.61 -3.55
CA GLU A 256 4.54 -10.18 -3.47
C GLU A 256 5.81 -9.31 -3.66
N GLY A 257 6.93 -9.69 -3.02
CA GLY A 257 8.19 -8.98 -3.21
C GLY A 257 8.76 -9.08 -4.63
N ARG A 258 8.60 -10.25 -5.30
CA ARG A 258 8.93 -10.39 -6.73
C ARG A 258 8.09 -9.46 -7.60
N GLY A 259 6.79 -9.34 -7.31
CA GLY A 259 5.90 -8.43 -8.04
C GLY A 259 6.35 -6.97 -7.97
N VAL A 260 6.83 -6.51 -6.82
CA VAL A 260 7.40 -5.15 -6.67
C VAL A 260 8.72 -5.03 -7.44
N HIS A 261 9.60 -6.03 -7.37
CA HIS A 261 10.86 -6.04 -8.12
C HIS A 261 10.64 -6.02 -9.64
N ASP A 262 9.68 -6.79 -10.13
CA ASP A 262 9.32 -6.83 -11.56
C ASP A 262 8.82 -5.47 -12.07
N VAL A 263 8.02 -4.77 -11.26
CA VAL A 263 7.57 -3.40 -11.57
C VAL A 263 8.74 -2.43 -11.65
N LEU A 264 9.69 -2.50 -10.71
CA LEU A 264 10.90 -1.66 -10.73
C LEU A 264 11.76 -1.94 -11.97
N GLN A 265 11.95 -3.22 -12.32
CA GLN A 265 12.70 -3.62 -13.51
C GLN A 265 11.99 -3.22 -14.81
N HIS A 266 10.67 -3.37 -14.87
CA HIS A 266 9.86 -2.95 -16.01
C HIS A 266 9.89 -1.42 -16.16
N PHE A 267 9.80 -0.70 -15.05
CA PHE A 267 9.94 0.75 -15.00
C PHE A 267 11.26 1.21 -15.61
N ALA A 268 12.40 0.74 -15.09
CA ALA A 268 13.73 1.09 -15.58
C ALA A 268 13.89 0.80 -17.09
N ARG A 269 13.37 -0.34 -17.57
CA ARG A 269 13.37 -0.71 -18.99
C ARG A 269 12.48 0.20 -19.83
N SER A 270 11.25 0.47 -19.39
CA SER A 270 10.29 1.34 -20.10
C SER A 270 10.83 2.76 -20.25
N LEU A 271 11.54 3.24 -19.24
CA LEU A 271 12.13 4.55 -19.17
C LEU A 271 13.33 4.68 -20.13
N LYS A 272 14.20 3.67 -20.13
CA LYS A 272 15.29 3.55 -21.11
C LYS A 272 14.75 3.53 -22.54
N SER A 273 13.68 2.75 -22.79
CA SER A 273 13.02 2.67 -24.09
C SER A 273 12.46 4.02 -24.53
N PHE A 274 11.77 4.73 -23.61
CA PHE A 274 11.16 6.04 -23.89
C PHE A 274 12.17 7.11 -24.33
N VAL A 275 13.37 7.14 -23.70
CA VAL A 275 14.42 8.07 -24.12
C VAL A 275 15.11 7.65 -25.43
N GLN A 276 15.15 6.35 -25.69
CA GLN A 276 15.76 5.81 -26.90
C GLN A 276 14.87 5.99 -28.13
N SER A 277 13.55 5.87 -27.98
CA SER A 277 12.60 5.87 -29.11
C SER A 277 12.41 7.23 -29.77
N ARG A 278 12.94 8.34 -29.21
CA ARG A 278 12.64 9.72 -29.64
C ARG A 278 11.15 10.08 -29.65
N GLU A 279 10.24 9.17 -29.27
CA GLU A 279 8.79 9.40 -29.18
C GLU A 279 8.45 10.56 -28.24
N PHE A 280 9.29 10.79 -27.22
CA PHE A 280 9.13 11.93 -26.32
C PHE A 280 9.25 13.27 -27.07
N LEU A 281 10.02 13.37 -28.15
CA LEU A 281 10.16 14.59 -28.95
C LEU A 281 8.87 14.86 -29.76
N GLU A 282 8.28 13.83 -30.35
CA GLU A 282 6.98 13.89 -31.05
C GLU A 282 5.87 14.29 -30.07
N HIS A 283 5.80 13.61 -28.92
CA HIS A 283 4.84 13.94 -27.85
C HIS A 283 5.04 15.37 -27.31
N ARG A 284 6.28 15.82 -27.14
CA ARG A 284 6.59 17.19 -26.71
C ARG A 284 6.13 18.21 -27.74
N ARG A 285 6.38 17.95 -29.03
CA ARG A 285 5.91 18.80 -30.13
C ARG A 285 4.39 18.90 -30.14
N LEU A 286 3.69 17.78 -30.01
CA LEU A 286 2.23 17.74 -29.90
C LEU A 286 1.74 18.58 -28.70
N HIS A 287 2.36 18.40 -27.54
CA HIS A 287 1.97 19.11 -26.33
C HIS A 287 2.24 20.62 -26.42
N GLY A 288 3.35 21.01 -27.04
CA GLY A 288 3.66 22.41 -27.37
C GLY A 288 2.60 23.02 -28.28
N LEU A 289 2.24 22.34 -29.38
CA LEU A 289 1.19 22.79 -30.30
C LEU A 289 -0.18 22.90 -29.62
N LEU A 290 -0.53 21.95 -28.74
CA LEU A 290 -1.75 22.01 -27.94
C LEU A 290 -1.76 23.21 -26.99
N LYS A 291 -0.65 23.46 -26.28
CA LYS A 291 -0.53 24.60 -25.37
C LYS A 291 -0.65 25.94 -26.10
N GLU A 292 0.01 26.06 -27.26
CA GLU A 292 -0.06 27.23 -28.13
C GLU A 292 -1.49 27.43 -28.66
N ALA A 293 -2.14 26.37 -29.14
CA ALA A 293 -3.54 26.41 -29.57
C ALA A 293 -4.50 26.80 -28.43
N THR A 294 -4.26 26.30 -27.21
CA THR A 294 -5.06 26.63 -26.02
C THR A 294 -4.88 28.09 -25.63
N GLN A 295 -3.65 28.62 -25.68
CA GLN A 295 -3.36 30.04 -25.43
C GLN A 295 -4.02 30.93 -26.48
N ALA A 296 -3.94 30.57 -27.76
CA ALA A 296 -4.62 31.27 -28.84
C ALA A 296 -6.15 31.25 -28.65
N ALA A 297 -6.73 30.11 -28.25
CA ALA A 297 -8.16 29.99 -27.97
C ALA A 297 -8.59 30.83 -26.75
N LEU A 298 -7.77 30.89 -25.69
CA LEU A 298 -8.00 31.77 -24.54
C LEU A 298 -8.01 33.25 -24.93
N GLY A 299 -7.12 33.67 -25.83
CA GLY A 299 -7.12 35.03 -26.38
C GLY A 299 -8.33 35.33 -27.27
N ALA A 300 -8.85 34.31 -27.96
CA ALA A 300 -10.04 34.43 -28.82
C ALA A 300 -11.37 34.35 -28.06
N LYS A 301 -11.35 33.96 -26.79
CA LYS A 301 -12.55 33.78 -25.94
C LYS A 301 -13.49 34.98 -25.94
N ASP A 302 -12.93 36.19 -25.92
CA ASP A 302 -13.73 37.43 -25.85
C ASP A 302 -14.24 37.90 -27.23
N LEU A 303 -13.74 37.28 -28.30
CA LEU A 303 -14.05 37.63 -29.70
C LEU A 303 -15.13 36.73 -30.31
N VAL A 304 -15.45 35.59 -29.70
CA VAL A 304 -16.33 34.55 -30.28
C VAL A 304 -17.38 34.12 -29.26
N ARG A 305 -18.64 34.00 -29.66
CA ARG A 305 -19.70 33.55 -28.74
C ARG A 305 -19.60 32.03 -28.54
N PRO A 306 -19.96 31.48 -27.35
CA PRO A 306 -19.87 30.05 -27.08
C PRO A 306 -20.65 29.14 -28.04
N ASN A 307 -21.65 29.70 -28.72
CA ASN A 307 -22.58 28.98 -29.59
C ASN A 307 -22.33 29.27 -31.09
N GLU A 308 -21.27 30.00 -31.40
CA GLU A 308 -20.97 30.43 -32.76
C GLU A 308 -20.33 29.28 -33.55
N GLN A 309 -20.86 28.98 -34.74
CA GLN A 309 -20.31 27.92 -35.58
C GLN A 309 -18.97 28.37 -36.17
N VAL A 310 -17.90 27.63 -35.85
CA VAL A 310 -16.52 27.95 -36.26
C VAL A 310 -16.28 27.69 -37.76
N GLY A 311 -17.23 27.08 -38.47
CA GLY A 311 -17.11 26.78 -39.91
C GLY A 311 -15.95 25.83 -40.26
N PHE A 312 -15.35 25.21 -39.26
CA PHE A 312 -14.21 24.29 -39.38
C PHE A 312 -14.66 22.88 -39.03
N GLU A 313 -14.55 21.97 -39.99
CA GLU A 313 -14.92 20.56 -39.82
C GLU A 313 -13.65 19.74 -39.60
N LEU A 314 -13.49 19.20 -38.39
CA LEU A 314 -12.38 18.29 -38.09
C LEU A 314 -12.61 16.98 -38.86
N MET A 315 -11.72 16.70 -39.82
CA MET A 315 -11.62 15.39 -40.46
C MET A 315 -11.24 14.36 -39.39
N GLN A 316 -12.23 13.72 -38.77
CA GLN A 316 -11.99 12.61 -37.87
C GLN A 316 -11.49 11.42 -38.69
N SER A 317 -10.42 10.79 -38.24
CA SER A 317 -9.95 9.52 -38.79
C SER A 317 -11.00 8.44 -38.50
N SER A 318 -12.01 8.34 -39.38
CA SER A 318 -13.02 7.29 -39.30
C SER A 318 -12.50 6.04 -39.99
N SER A 319 -12.35 4.94 -39.26
CA SER A 319 -12.20 3.62 -39.90
C SER A 319 -13.59 3.09 -40.23
N ARG A 320 -13.90 2.93 -41.53
CA ARG A 320 -15.12 2.23 -41.94
C ARG A 320 -14.91 0.74 -41.72
N ILE A 321 -15.46 0.22 -40.62
CA ILE A 321 -15.53 -1.23 -40.38
C ILE A 321 -16.48 -1.81 -41.44
N ARG A 322 -15.92 -2.47 -42.46
CA ARG A 322 -16.71 -3.11 -43.52
C ARG A 322 -17.02 -4.57 -43.21
N SER A 323 -16.28 -5.18 -42.28
CA SER A 323 -16.47 -6.57 -41.88
C SER A 323 -15.81 -6.86 -40.52
N VAL A 324 -16.44 -7.74 -39.73
CA VAL A 324 -15.87 -8.29 -38.49
C VAL A 324 -14.59 -9.09 -38.76
N SER A 325 -14.42 -9.61 -39.99
CA SER A 325 -13.19 -10.31 -40.41
C SER A 325 -11.96 -9.41 -40.55
N GLN A 326 -12.11 -8.08 -40.47
CA GLN A 326 -10.98 -7.13 -40.43
C GLN A 326 -10.34 -7.02 -39.03
N TRP A 327 -10.96 -7.63 -38.01
CA TRP A 327 -10.45 -7.63 -36.66
C TRP A 327 -9.44 -8.77 -36.51
N ALA A 328 -8.15 -8.46 -36.63
CA ALA A 328 -7.09 -9.33 -36.15
C ALA A 328 -6.91 -9.09 -34.65
N LEU A 329 -6.82 -10.17 -33.87
CA LEU A 329 -6.35 -10.06 -32.49
C LEU A 329 -4.94 -9.47 -32.51
N TYR A 330 -4.74 -8.42 -31.72
CA TYR A 330 -3.44 -7.78 -31.57
C TYR A 330 -2.42 -8.82 -31.09
N ASP A 331 -1.43 -9.13 -31.93
CA ASP A 331 -0.29 -9.99 -31.61
C ASP A 331 0.91 -9.10 -31.25
N PRO A 332 1.29 -9.00 -29.96
CA PRO A 332 2.42 -8.18 -29.52
C PRO A 332 3.76 -8.60 -30.15
N ALA A 333 3.87 -9.80 -30.69
CA ALA A 333 5.09 -10.31 -31.33
C ALA A 333 5.29 -9.83 -32.77
N GLN A 334 4.26 -9.24 -33.41
CA GLN A 334 4.30 -8.82 -34.83
C GLN A 334 4.83 -7.40 -35.08
N ARG A 335 5.37 -6.69 -34.08
CA ARG A 335 6.12 -5.44 -34.34
C ARG A 335 7.45 -5.76 -35.02
N VAL A 336 7.38 -6.03 -36.33
CA VAL A 336 8.51 -5.83 -37.23
C VAL A 336 8.60 -4.33 -37.44
N SER A 337 9.73 -3.77 -37.01
CA SER A 337 10.17 -2.39 -37.24
C SER A 337 9.81 -1.91 -38.65
N GLU A 338 9.08 -0.79 -38.75
CA GLU A 338 8.88 -0.09 -40.01
C GLU A 338 10.26 0.21 -40.62
N PRO A 339 10.51 -0.17 -41.88
CA PRO A 339 11.71 0.28 -42.57
C PRO A 339 11.58 1.78 -42.80
N VAL A 340 12.59 2.52 -42.33
CA VAL A 340 12.79 3.94 -42.64
C VAL A 340 12.85 4.08 -44.17
N GLU A 341 11.87 4.75 -44.77
CA GLU A 341 11.98 5.17 -46.18
C GLU A 341 13.16 6.13 -46.31
N PRO A 342 14.08 5.92 -47.28
CA PRO A 342 15.13 6.89 -47.54
C PRO A 342 14.51 8.14 -48.18
N ASP A 343 14.89 9.30 -47.64
CA ASP A 343 14.59 10.61 -48.21
C ASP A 343 14.93 10.62 -49.71
N LEU A 344 13.95 10.94 -50.56
CA LEU A 344 14.19 11.29 -51.96
C LEU A 344 14.53 12.78 -52.03
N GLU A 345 15.71 13.06 -52.58
CA GLU A 345 16.23 14.41 -52.90
C GLU A 345 15.30 15.25 -53.79
#